data_AF-A0A534WYS8-F1
#
_entry.id   AF-A0A534WYS8-F1
#
_cell.length_a   1.000
_cell.length_b   1.000
_cell.length_c   1.000
_cell.angle_alpha   90.00
_cell.angle_beta   90.00
_cell.angle_gamma   90.00
#
_symmetry.space_group_name_H-M   'P 1'
#
loop_
_entity.id
_entity.type
_entity.pdbx_description
1 polymer ?
#
loop_
_entity_poly.entity_id
_entity_poly.type
_entity_poly.pdbx_seq_one_letter_code
_entity_poly.pdbx_strand_id
1 'polypeptide(L)'
;MSRAAGVLAILLALLAPVLSRAAFHLARVNEVMSGVASNANVQFVEIRMTSTAQSSVAGTRLTWFDCAFTQCKVLMQVPFNVSNGGVTPVPWLMGSPNDATFLAATGTHADFYWDNATIGDIDPTCGMVCWGAPGTVVPNPATWDPGEPNDYTDCVAYGGYTGRTKTLPAFVGGPTSGTPTNLAAGNGTTMSLTRMTDTNDNSADFALAADTPTNNGPPTPPTQAPNPCTQAANNCPCTPVTPQETVATHIFLVKNPGDPTSRKVLWLVKENAGNPNMLTGNPTAGGATLNLKLDAVTQCFNMPFGGWSNVGGMGFKYSDPMGANGPVKKAQIKRTPGGVFQVKVIISGKNGAVNIIPPGPGTEADMNFHLGGGDQYCGSTAGGMLNPNDATTFKAKDSGAPANCAALGTCP
;
A
#
# COMPACT_ATOMS: atom_id res chain seq x y z
N MET A 1 -35.65 -6.79 48.99
CA MET A 1 -35.75 -6.55 47.53
C MET A 1 -34.85 -5.38 47.08
N SER A 2 -33.61 -5.25 47.57
CA SER A 2 -32.78 -4.04 47.30
C SER A 2 -31.45 -4.31 46.58
N ARG A 3 -30.95 -5.56 46.57
CA ARG A 3 -29.66 -5.88 45.96
C ARG A 3 -29.74 -6.37 44.51
N ALA A 4 -30.81 -7.09 44.15
CA ALA A 4 -31.01 -7.56 42.78
C ALA A 4 -31.35 -6.42 41.80
N ALA A 5 -32.13 -5.43 42.22
CA ALA A 5 -32.48 -4.27 41.40
C ALA A 5 -31.26 -3.35 41.13
N GLY A 6 -30.35 -3.21 42.10
CA GLY A 6 -29.13 -2.42 41.93
C GLY A 6 -28.13 -3.07 40.97
N VAL A 7 -27.99 -4.40 41.01
CA VAL A 7 -27.12 -5.14 40.08
C VAL A 7 -27.67 -5.10 38.64
N LEU A 8 -28.99 -5.19 38.46
CA LEU A 8 -29.62 -5.12 37.14
C LEU A 8 -29.50 -3.72 36.51
N ALA A 9 -29.59 -2.65 37.31
CA ALA A 9 -29.39 -1.27 36.84
C ALA A 9 -27.94 -0.98 36.43
N ILE A 10 -26.94 -1.56 37.11
CA ILE A 10 -25.52 -1.44 36.74
C ILE A 10 -25.22 -2.24 35.46
N LEU A 11 -25.80 -3.43 35.31
CA LEU A 11 -25.67 -4.24 34.08
C LEU A 11 -26.36 -3.58 32.87
N LEU A 12 -27.49 -2.87 33.06
CA LEU A 12 -28.10 -2.07 31.99
C LEU A 12 -27.32 -0.78 31.67
N ALA A 13 -26.63 -0.17 32.65
CA ALA A 13 -25.76 0.98 32.40
C ALA A 13 -24.47 0.61 31.64
N LEU A 14 -24.00 -0.65 31.77
CA LEU A 14 -22.93 -1.23 30.96
C LEU A 14 -23.39 -1.64 29.55
N LEU A 15 -24.71 -1.65 29.30
CA LEU A 15 -25.34 -1.75 27.98
C LEU A 15 -25.65 -0.37 27.40
N ALA A 16 -24.87 0.67 27.76
CA ALA A 16 -24.89 1.90 26.99
C ALA A 16 -24.58 1.51 25.52
N PRO A 17 -25.46 1.82 24.56
CA PRO A 17 -25.17 1.54 23.16
C PRO A 17 -23.85 2.24 22.85
N VAL A 18 -22.80 1.46 22.60
CA VAL A 18 -21.64 1.97 21.87
C VAL A 18 -22.26 2.48 20.58
N LEU A 19 -22.31 3.80 20.42
CA LEU A 19 -22.63 4.42 19.16
C LEU A 19 -21.56 3.90 18.19
N SER A 20 -21.89 2.82 17.47
CA SER A 20 -21.13 2.36 16.32
C SER A 20 -21.27 3.47 15.28
N ARG A 21 -20.41 4.48 15.38
CA ARG A 21 -20.24 5.49 14.36
C ARG A 21 -19.50 4.79 13.23
N ALA A 22 -20.24 4.26 12.26
CA ALA A 22 -19.67 3.92 10.97
C ALA A 22 -19.19 5.23 10.33
N ALA A 23 -17.95 5.65 10.60
CA ALA A 23 -17.53 7.03 10.33
C ALA A 23 -17.43 7.32 8.82
N PHE A 24 -16.82 6.41 8.06
CA PHE A 24 -16.58 6.53 6.61
C PHE A 24 -16.14 5.19 6.02
N HIS A 25 -15.53 4.31 6.82
CA HIS A 25 -14.84 3.09 6.40
C HIS A 25 -15.69 2.04 5.66
N LEU A 26 -17.03 2.05 5.72
CA LEU A 26 -17.88 1.16 4.91
C LEU A 26 -18.20 1.72 3.51
N ALA A 27 -17.81 2.98 3.24
CA ALA A 27 -18.14 3.66 2.00
C ALA A 27 -17.17 3.22 0.90
N ARG A 28 -17.63 3.31 -0.35
CA ARG A 28 -16.91 2.77 -1.50
C ARG A 28 -16.88 3.79 -2.61
N VAL A 29 -15.82 3.75 -3.43
CA VAL A 29 -15.82 4.46 -4.70
C VAL A 29 -16.91 3.86 -5.58
N ASN A 30 -17.83 4.68 -6.03
CA ASN A 30 -18.97 4.30 -6.85
C ASN A 30 -18.74 4.59 -8.33
N GLU A 31 -18.15 5.76 -8.62
CA GLU A 31 -17.84 6.18 -9.98
C GLU A 31 -16.48 6.86 -10.05
N VAL A 32 -15.76 6.64 -11.14
CA VAL A 32 -14.55 7.37 -11.52
C VAL A 32 -14.69 7.84 -12.96
N MET A 33 -14.50 9.13 -13.20
CA MET A 33 -14.59 9.71 -14.54
C MET A 33 -13.48 10.72 -14.76
N SER A 34 -12.81 10.61 -15.91
CA SER A 34 -11.86 11.59 -16.41
C SER A 34 -12.28 12.07 -17.79
N GLY A 35 -12.37 13.39 -17.95
CA GLY A 35 -12.67 14.02 -19.23
C GLY A 35 -14.15 14.22 -19.54
N VAL A 36 -15.00 14.54 -18.56
CA VAL A 36 -16.46 14.72 -18.78
C VAL A 36 -16.73 15.70 -19.92
N ALA A 37 -17.69 15.37 -20.78
CA ALA A 37 -18.10 16.20 -21.92
C ALA A 37 -16.93 16.63 -22.82
N SER A 38 -15.94 15.74 -23.02
CA SER A 38 -14.71 16.00 -23.78
C SER A 38 -13.83 17.11 -23.22
N ASN A 39 -14.04 17.48 -21.95
CA ASN A 39 -13.20 18.42 -21.24
C ASN A 39 -12.28 17.66 -20.29
N ALA A 40 -11.01 17.49 -20.68
CA ALA A 40 -9.99 16.80 -19.89
C ALA A 40 -9.83 17.35 -18.46
N ASN A 41 -10.19 18.62 -18.24
CA ASN A 41 -10.10 19.23 -16.92
C ASN A 41 -11.25 18.84 -15.98
N VAL A 42 -12.35 18.31 -16.51
CA VAL A 42 -13.52 17.92 -15.71
C VAL A 42 -13.44 16.44 -15.41
N GLN A 43 -13.22 16.14 -14.14
CA GLN A 43 -13.04 14.80 -13.61
C GLN A 43 -13.85 14.69 -12.31
N PHE A 44 -14.27 13.49 -11.95
CA PHE A 44 -14.89 13.27 -10.65
C PHE A 44 -14.65 11.87 -10.10
N VAL A 45 -14.83 11.80 -8.79
CA VAL A 45 -14.90 10.55 -8.04
C VAL A 45 -16.12 10.64 -7.14
N GLU A 46 -17.04 9.71 -7.32
CA GLU A 46 -18.22 9.58 -6.49
C GLU A 46 -18.00 8.50 -5.43
N ILE A 47 -18.37 8.78 -4.19
CA ILE A 47 -18.28 7.85 -3.08
C ILE A 47 -19.69 7.51 -2.61
N ARG A 48 -20.03 6.22 -2.59
CA ARG A 48 -21.30 5.69 -2.08
C ARG A 48 -21.17 5.27 -0.63
N MET A 49 -21.99 5.86 0.24
CA MET A 49 -22.19 5.39 1.61
C MET A 49 -23.11 4.16 1.60
N THR A 50 -22.64 3.05 2.16
CA THR A 50 -23.35 1.76 2.21
C THR A 50 -24.01 1.48 3.55
N SER A 51 -23.68 2.24 4.58
CA SER A 51 -24.30 2.24 5.90
C SER A 51 -24.75 3.65 6.29
N THR A 52 -25.64 3.75 7.28
CA THR A 52 -26.03 5.04 7.84
C THR A 52 -24.86 5.68 8.59
N ALA A 53 -24.92 7.00 8.74
CA ALA A 53 -24.00 7.83 9.53
C ALA A 53 -22.53 7.91 9.04
N GLN A 54 -22.28 7.62 7.76
CA GLN A 54 -20.94 7.66 7.14
C GLN A 54 -20.46 9.03 6.68
N SER A 55 -20.93 10.10 7.34
CA SER A 55 -20.61 11.47 6.95
C SER A 55 -19.26 11.98 7.46
N SER A 56 -18.58 11.22 8.32
CA SER A 56 -17.34 11.65 9.00
C SER A 56 -16.11 11.42 8.12
N VAL A 57 -15.98 12.21 7.06
CA VAL A 57 -14.95 12.07 6.01
C VAL A 57 -13.83 13.11 6.09
N ALA A 58 -13.93 14.12 6.96
CA ALA A 58 -12.91 15.16 7.10
C ALA A 58 -11.53 14.56 7.40
N GLY A 59 -10.51 15.00 6.67
CA GLY A 59 -9.13 14.50 6.77
C GLY A 59 -8.83 13.25 5.94
N THR A 60 -9.83 12.59 5.34
CA THR A 60 -9.57 11.54 4.35
C THR A 60 -8.90 12.11 3.10
N ARG A 61 -8.27 11.25 2.30
CA ARG A 61 -7.59 11.64 1.06
C ARG A 61 -8.23 11.02 -0.17
N LEU A 62 -8.10 11.72 -1.29
CA LEU A 62 -8.24 11.19 -2.64
C LEU A 62 -6.84 11.18 -3.27
N THR A 63 -6.41 10.02 -3.76
CA THR A 63 -5.08 9.83 -4.32
C THR A 63 -5.15 9.04 -5.61
N TRP A 64 -4.38 9.47 -6.60
CA TRP A 64 -4.19 8.76 -7.87
C TRP A 64 -2.79 8.17 -7.95
N PHE A 65 -2.70 6.96 -8.50
CA PHE A 65 -1.47 6.24 -8.81
C PHE A 65 -1.38 6.00 -10.33
N ASP A 66 -0.19 6.13 -10.89
CA ASP A 66 0.08 5.82 -12.29
C ASP A 66 -0.02 4.32 -12.59
N CYS A 67 -0.14 3.96 -13.87
CA CYS A 67 -0.32 2.58 -14.34
C CYS A 67 0.60 1.53 -13.72
N ALA A 68 1.86 1.91 -13.52
CA ALA A 68 2.93 1.03 -13.06
C ALA A 68 3.22 1.17 -11.57
N PHE A 69 2.48 2.03 -10.85
CA PHE A 69 2.71 2.35 -9.44
C PHE A 69 4.13 2.88 -9.17
N THR A 70 4.61 3.75 -10.04
CA THR A 70 5.88 4.47 -9.93
C THR A 70 5.71 5.92 -9.49
N GLN A 71 4.49 6.46 -9.52
CA GLN A 71 4.13 7.79 -9.08
C GLN A 71 2.74 7.81 -8.43
N CYS A 72 2.57 8.61 -7.37
CA CYS A 72 1.24 8.99 -6.92
C CYS A 72 1.11 10.48 -6.58
N LYS A 73 -0.15 10.93 -6.61
CA LYS A 73 -0.56 12.31 -6.35
C LYS A 73 -1.75 12.31 -5.41
N VAL A 74 -1.63 12.98 -4.26
CA VAL A 74 -2.77 13.28 -3.40
C VAL A 74 -3.55 14.42 -4.04
N LEU A 75 -4.64 14.07 -4.72
CA LEU A 75 -5.50 15.01 -5.44
C LEU A 75 -6.28 15.91 -4.47
N MET A 76 -6.67 15.37 -3.31
CA MET A 76 -7.46 16.10 -2.33
C MET A 76 -7.24 15.55 -0.92
N GLN A 77 -7.26 16.44 0.07
CA GLN A 77 -7.62 16.10 1.45
C GLN A 77 -8.99 16.70 1.74
N VAL A 78 -9.93 15.87 2.18
CA VAL A 78 -11.31 16.28 2.40
C VAL A 78 -11.37 17.29 3.57
N PRO A 79 -11.84 18.53 3.35
CA PRO A 79 -11.67 19.61 4.31
C PRO A 79 -12.66 19.57 5.49
N PHE A 80 -13.85 19.01 5.28
CA PHE A 80 -14.90 18.92 6.29
C PHE A 80 -15.82 17.72 6.00
N ASN A 81 -16.67 17.38 6.98
CA ASN A 81 -17.61 16.27 6.87
C ASN A 81 -18.73 16.60 5.87
N VAL A 82 -19.25 15.59 5.19
CA VAL A 82 -20.41 15.76 4.30
C VAL A 82 -21.68 15.98 5.11
N SER A 83 -22.66 16.66 4.51
CA SER A 83 -23.82 17.17 5.23
C SER A 83 -24.84 16.09 5.57
N ASN A 84 -25.02 15.09 4.71
CA ASN A 84 -26.08 14.10 4.81
C ASN A 84 -25.53 12.68 4.92
N GLY A 85 -25.49 12.15 6.15
CA GLY A 85 -25.20 10.73 6.41
C GLY A 85 -26.45 9.83 6.39
N GLY A 86 -27.51 10.23 5.67
CA GLY A 86 -28.88 9.70 5.72
C GLY A 86 -29.10 8.26 5.23
N VAL A 87 -30.32 7.96 4.76
CA VAL A 87 -30.79 6.59 4.46
C VAL A 87 -30.12 6.05 3.20
N THR A 88 -29.38 4.95 3.35
CA THR A 88 -28.50 4.35 2.36
C THR A 88 -29.21 3.76 1.13
N PRO A 89 -28.56 3.75 -0.06
CA PRO A 89 -27.25 4.34 -0.34
C PRO A 89 -27.33 5.85 -0.60
N VAL A 90 -26.39 6.61 -0.03
CA VAL A 90 -26.28 8.05 -0.29
C VAL A 90 -24.89 8.34 -0.87
N PRO A 91 -24.79 8.87 -2.10
CA PRO A 91 -23.52 9.28 -2.67
C PRO A 91 -23.08 10.66 -2.16
N TRP A 92 -21.80 10.96 -2.38
CA TRP A 92 -21.23 12.30 -2.32
C TRP A 92 -20.08 12.40 -3.32
N LEU A 93 -19.78 13.63 -3.75
CA LEU A 93 -19.04 13.87 -4.98
C LEU A 93 -17.81 14.76 -4.76
N MET A 94 -16.67 14.32 -5.32
CA MET A 94 -15.47 15.15 -5.49
C MET A 94 -15.34 15.47 -6.98
N GLY A 95 -15.16 16.74 -7.34
CA GLY A 95 -15.03 17.18 -8.75
C GLY A 95 -13.84 18.11 -9.02
N SER A 96 -13.43 18.21 -10.28
CA SER A 96 -12.41 19.15 -10.77
C SER A 96 -12.93 20.03 -11.91
N PRO A 97 -12.28 21.17 -12.21
CA PRO A 97 -11.25 21.85 -11.42
C PRO A 97 -11.84 22.74 -10.30
N ASN A 98 -13.09 23.18 -10.47
CA ASN A 98 -13.79 24.12 -9.59
C ASN A 98 -15.29 24.06 -9.87
N ASP A 99 -16.08 24.67 -8.97
CA ASP A 99 -17.54 24.68 -9.03
C ASP A 99 -18.10 25.15 -10.38
N ALA A 100 -17.65 26.32 -10.87
CA ALA A 100 -18.19 26.91 -12.08
C ALA A 100 -17.96 26.03 -13.33
N THR A 101 -16.75 25.47 -13.45
CA THR A 101 -16.38 24.64 -14.61
C THR A 101 -17.05 23.27 -14.54
N PHE A 102 -17.08 22.68 -13.33
CA PHE A 102 -17.69 21.37 -13.11
C PHE A 102 -19.21 21.44 -13.34
N LEU A 103 -19.90 22.42 -12.74
CA LEU A 103 -21.33 22.63 -12.91
C LEU A 103 -21.71 22.84 -14.38
N ALA A 104 -20.92 23.62 -15.13
CA ALA A 104 -21.18 23.88 -16.54
C ALA A 104 -21.12 22.60 -17.39
N ALA A 105 -20.30 21.62 -16.99
CA ALA A 105 -20.13 20.36 -17.73
C ALA A 105 -21.11 19.26 -17.27
N THR A 106 -21.42 19.17 -15.97
CA THR A 106 -22.19 18.07 -15.39
C THR A 106 -23.64 18.43 -15.05
N GLY A 107 -23.95 19.73 -14.95
CA GLY A 107 -25.23 20.19 -14.40
C GLY A 107 -25.39 19.97 -12.89
N THR A 108 -24.35 19.48 -12.20
CA THR A 108 -24.36 19.17 -10.77
C THR A 108 -23.22 19.87 -10.05
N HIS A 109 -23.46 20.36 -8.83
CA HIS A 109 -22.40 20.79 -7.93
C HIS A 109 -21.73 19.57 -7.28
N ALA A 110 -20.40 19.53 -7.16
CA ALA A 110 -19.73 18.59 -6.29
C ALA A 110 -19.77 19.05 -4.83
N ASP A 111 -19.56 18.12 -3.89
CA ASP A 111 -19.42 18.43 -2.46
C ASP A 111 -18.05 19.05 -2.15
N PHE A 112 -17.02 18.63 -2.90
CA PHE A 112 -15.66 19.12 -2.76
C PHE A 112 -14.97 19.27 -4.11
N TYR A 113 -14.07 20.25 -4.20
CA TYR A 113 -13.30 20.50 -5.41
C TYR A 113 -11.79 20.36 -5.21
N TRP A 114 -11.10 19.88 -6.25
CA TRP A 114 -9.65 20.02 -6.41
C TRP A 114 -9.30 20.68 -7.73
N ASP A 115 -8.22 21.45 -7.74
CA ASP A 115 -7.68 22.07 -8.95
C ASP A 115 -6.64 21.15 -9.58
N ASN A 116 -7.03 20.47 -10.65
CA ASN A 116 -6.18 19.52 -11.36
C ASN A 116 -5.08 20.18 -12.20
N ALA A 117 -5.23 21.46 -12.57
CA ALA A 117 -4.15 22.21 -13.23
C ALA A 117 -2.94 22.43 -12.30
N THR A 118 -3.20 22.49 -10.99
CA THR A 118 -2.18 22.71 -9.97
C THR A 118 -1.72 21.41 -9.30
N ILE A 119 -2.65 20.51 -8.96
CA ILE A 119 -2.39 19.32 -8.13
C ILE A 119 -2.15 18.08 -9.01
N GLY A 120 -2.77 18.02 -10.18
CA GLY A 120 -2.71 16.92 -11.13
C GLY A 120 -4.05 16.24 -11.40
N ASP A 121 -4.00 15.36 -12.39
CA ASP A 121 -5.15 14.71 -13.01
C ASP A 121 -5.25 13.21 -12.68
N ILE A 122 -6.46 12.69 -12.82
CA ILE A 122 -6.72 11.26 -13.02
C ILE A 122 -6.45 10.95 -14.50
N ASP A 123 -5.42 10.15 -14.78
CA ASP A 123 -5.14 9.71 -16.16
C ASP A 123 -6.36 8.96 -16.72
N PRO A 124 -6.89 9.35 -17.89
CA PRO A 124 -8.11 8.75 -18.42
C PRO A 124 -7.89 7.29 -18.87
N THR A 125 -6.66 6.93 -19.23
CA THR A 125 -6.36 5.64 -19.87
C THR A 125 -6.13 4.54 -18.86
N CYS A 126 -5.41 4.82 -17.78
CA CYS A 126 -4.97 3.79 -16.85
C CYS A 126 -4.40 4.36 -15.55
N GLY A 127 -4.62 3.65 -14.45
CA GLY A 127 -4.16 4.05 -13.12
C GLY A 127 -4.95 3.37 -12.01
N MET A 128 -4.78 3.87 -10.79
CA MET A 128 -5.60 3.50 -9.65
C MET A 128 -6.00 4.74 -8.86
N VAL A 129 -7.28 4.86 -8.54
CA VAL A 129 -7.81 5.90 -7.65
C VAL A 129 -8.12 5.27 -6.30
N CYS A 130 -7.58 5.84 -5.23
CA CYS A 130 -7.87 5.42 -3.87
C CYS A 130 -8.49 6.57 -3.08
N TRP A 131 -9.47 6.23 -2.25
CA TRP A 131 -10.11 7.18 -1.35
C TRP A 131 -10.21 6.63 0.09
N GLY A 132 -10.06 7.52 1.06
CA GLY A 132 -10.33 7.27 2.47
C GLY A 132 -9.15 7.55 3.38
N ALA A 133 -9.09 6.82 4.49
CA ALA A 133 -8.03 6.88 5.49
C ALA A 133 -7.97 5.54 6.27
N PRO A 134 -6.88 5.26 7.01
CA PRO A 134 -6.77 3.99 7.71
C PRO A 134 -7.66 3.95 8.95
N GLY A 135 -8.14 2.75 9.30
CA GLY A 135 -8.96 2.52 10.49
C GLY A 135 -10.41 3.00 10.38
N THR A 136 -11.09 3.05 11.52
CA THR A 136 -12.52 3.43 11.61
C THR A 136 -12.73 4.89 11.98
N VAL A 137 -11.67 5.59 12.40
CA VAL A 137 -11.64 7.02 12.74
C VAL A 137 -10.48 7.62 11.98
N VAL A 138 -10.70 8.76 11.31
CA VAL A 138 -9.67 9.39 10.48
C VAL A 138 -8.48 9.79 11.36
N PRO A 139 -7.29 9.20 11.16
CA PRO A 139 -6.08 9.61 11.86
C PRO A 139 -5.54 10.91 11.28
N ASN A 140 -4.57 11.52 11.97
CA ASN A 140 -3.88 12.69 11.43
C ASN A 140 -3.27 12.36 10.05
N PRO A 141 -3.60 13.09 8.97
CA PRO A 141 -3.08 12.82 7.63
C PRO A 141 -1.55 12.79 7.55
N ALA A 142 -0.85 13.54 8.41
CA ALA A 142 0.61 13.57 8.42
C ALA A 142 1.26 12.28 8.98
N THR A 143 0.49 11.35 9.54
CA THR A 143 1.03 10.17 10.25
C THR A 143 0.93 8.87 9.47
N TRP A 144 0.45 8.88 8.22
CA TRP A 144 0.31 7.69 7.39
C TRP A 144 0.67 7.98 5.93
N ASP A 145 1.08 6.94 5.22
CA ASP A 145 1.71 7.05 3.91
C ASP A 145 0.64 7.17 2.81
N PRO A 146 0.55 8.30 2.09
CA PRO A 146 -0.38 8.40 0.97
C PRO A 146 -0.01 7.46 -0.20
N GLY A 147 1.21 6.93 -0.25
CA GLY A 147 1.66 5.93 -1.22
C GLY A 147 1.24 4.49 -0.89
N GLU A 148 0.56 4.23 0.22
CA GLU A 148 0.14 2.89 0.65
C GLU A 148 -1.35 2.62 0.36
N PRO A 149 -1.72 1.81 -0.67
CA PRO A 149 -3.11 1.51 -1.00
C PRO A 149 -3.89 0.85 0.15
N ASN A 150 -3.22 0.13 1.05
CA ASN A 150 -3.88 -0.51 2.18
C ASN A 150 -4.33 0.49 3.25
N ASP A 151 -3.78 1.70 3.29
CA ASP A 151 -4.21 2.77 4.19
C ASP A 151 -5.53 3.41 3.75
N TYR A 152 -5.97 3.22 2.51
CA TYR A 152 -7.22 3.80 2.01
C TYR A 152 -8.44 2.94 2.32
N THR A 153 -9.62 3.55 2.35
CA THR A 153 -10.88 2.80 2.55
C THR A 153 -11.20 1.93 1.34
N ASP A 154 -11.10 2.48 0.14
CA ASP A 154 -11.39 1.78 -1.11
C ASP A 154 -10.46 2.26 -2.23
N CYS A 155 -10.19 1.38 -3.20
CA CYS A 155 -9.30 1.63 -4.33
C CYS A 155 -9.83 0.98 -5.61
N VAL A 156 -9.85 1.74 -6.70
CA VAL A 156 -10.33 1.34 -8.03
C VAL A 156 -9.17 1.36 -9.01
N ALA A 157 -8.73 0.18 -9.44
CA ALA A 157 -7.65 0.01 -10.42
C ALA A 157 -8.23 -0.29 -11.81
N TYR A 158 -7.78 0.43 -12.82
CA TYR A 158 -8.40 0.48 -14.14
C TYR A 158 -7.37 0.57 -15.29
N GLY A 159 -7.84 0.38 -16.53
CA GLY A 159 -7.07 0.60 -17.74
C GLY A 159 -5.93 -0.39 -17.98
N GLY A 160 -5.95 -1.56 -17.34
CA GLY A 160 -4.82 -2.50 -17.39
C GLY A 160 -3.68 -2.13 -16.43
N TYR A 161 -3.99 -1.37 -15.37
CA TYR A 161 -3.10 -1.13 -14.24
C TYR A 161 -2.35 -2.40 -13.81
N THR A 162 -1.02 -2.34 -13.78
CA THR A 162 -0.14 -3.46 -13.41
C THR A 162 0.52 -3.27 -12.04
N GLY A 163 0.28 -2.11 -11.44
CA GLY A 163 0.83 -1.73 -10.15
C GLY A 163 0.27 -2.51 -8.97
N ARG A 164 0.74 -2.15 -7.78
CA ARG A 164 0.25 -2.73 -6.52
C ARG A 164 -1.20 -2.30 -6.27
N THR A 165 -2.05 -3.24 -5.90
CA THR A 165 -3.46 -2.97 -5.54
C THR A 165 -3.68 -3.07 -4.03
N LYS A 166 -4.83 -2.58 -3.55
CA LYS A 166 -5.27 -2.80 -2.18
C LYS A 166 -5.57 -4.28 -1.95
N THR A 167 -4.82 -4.91 -1.06
CA THR A 167 -4.95 -6.34 -0.73
C THR A 167 -5.46 -6.60 0.68
N LEU A 168 -5.36 -5.59 1.56
CA LEU A 168 -5.84 -5.65 2.93
C LEU A 168 -6.92 -4.59 3.13
N PRO A 169 -7.98 -4.93 3.88
CA PRO A 169 -8.99 -3.95 4.20
C PRO A 169 -8.46 -2.96 5.25
N ALA A 170 -8.81 -1.67 5.12
CA ALA A 170 -8.37 -0.62 6.06
C ALA A 170 -8.94 -0.81 7.50
N PHE A 171 -9.90 -1.71 7.64
CA PHE A 171 -10.50 -2.18 8.88
C PHE A 171 -10.95 -3.64 8.66
N VAL A 172 -11.25 -4.39 9.71
CA VAL A 172 -11.71 -5.78 9.57
C VAL A 172 -13.01 -5.83 8.74
N GLY A 173 -12.97 -6.46 7.56
CA GLY A 173 -14.12 -6.65 6.67
C GLY A 173 -14.31 -5.58 5.57
N GLY A 174 -13.35 -4.67 5.39
CA GLY A 174 -13.38 -3.64 4.34
C GLY A 174 -13.13 -4.11 2.90
N PRO A 175 -13.26 -3.19 1.92
CA PRO A 175 -13.01 -3.47 0.50
C PRO A 175 -11.56 -3.91 0.23
N THR A 176 -11.40 -4.76 -0.78
CA THR A 176 -10.12 -4.93 -1.49
C THR A 176 -10.32 -4.62 -2.97
N SER A 177 -9.25 -4.33 -3.69
CA SER A 177 -9.34 -4.03 -5.12
C SER A 177 -9.38 -5.28 -6.01
N GLY A 178 -8.88 -6.42 -5.53
CA GLY A 178 -8.79 -7.64 -6.34
C GLY A 178 -8.08 -7.40 -7.69
N THR A 179 -8.62 -7.96 -8.76
CA THR A 179 -8.09 -7.81 -10.12
C THR A 179 -8.46 -6.45 -10.71
N PRO A 180 -7.52 -5.67 -11.27
CA PRO A 180 -7.83 -4.45 -12.01
C PRO A 180 -8.75 -4.69 -13.21
N THR A 181 -9.61 -3.72 -13.52
CA THR A 181 -10.37 -3.74 -14.77
C THR A 181 -9.52 -3.27 -15.96
N ASN A 182 -9.82 -3.76 -17.15
CA ASN A 182 -9.21 -3.27 -18.40
C ASN A 182 -9.93 -2.02 -18.95
N LEU A 183 -11.02 -1.58 -18.31
CA LEU A 183 -11.77 -0.40 -18.71
C LEU A 183 -11.06 0.87 -18.25
N ALA A 184 -11.17 1.94 -19.04
CA ALA A 184 -10.64 3.27 -18.73
C ALA A 184 -11.41 3.96 -17.59
N ALA A 185 -10.91 5.08 -17.07
CA ALA A 185 -11.60 5.95 -16.11
C ALA A 185 -12.72 6.74 -16.80
N GLY A 186 -13.68 6.03 -17.36
CA GLY A 186 -14.68 6.56 -18.27
C GLY A 186 -14.22 6.65 -19.72
N ASN A 187 -15.05 7.23 -20.57
CA ASN A 187 -14.80 7.35 -22.01
C ASN A 187 -14.48 8.79 -22.47
N GLY A 188 -14.28 9.73 -21.54
CA GLY A 188 -14.04 11.13 -21.85
C GLY A 188 -15.22 11.86 -22.51
N THR A 189 -16.43 11.33 -22.40
CA THR A 189 -17.66 12.00 -22.86
C THR A 189 -18.76 11.86 -21.81
N THR A 190 -19.58 10.82 -21.88
CA THR A 190 -20.80 10.65 -21.08
C THR A 190 -20.85 9.30 -20.35
N MET A 191 -19.74 8.57 -20.30
CA MET A 191 -19.69 7.29 -19.58
C MET A 191 -18.57 7.30 -18.57
N SER A 192 -18.90 7.05 -17.29
CA SER A 192 -17.96 6.87 -16.19
C SER A 192 -17.66 5.39 -15.96
N LEU A 193 -16.57 5.11 -15.26
CA LEU A 193 -16.29 3.79 -14.71
C LEU A 193 -17.12 3.61 -13.45
N THR A 194 -18.20 2.85 -13.55
CA THR A 194 -19.25 2.75 -12.53
C THR A 194 -19.26 1.38 -11.87
N ARG A 195 -19.43 1.38 -10.55
CA ARG A 195 -19.55 0.16 -9.75
C ARG A 195 -20.93 -0.49 -9.96
N MET A 196 -20.93 -1.71 -10.46
CA MET A 196 -22.10 -2.54 -10.70
C MET A 196 -22.33 -3.57 -9.59
N THR A 197 -21.26 -4.08 -8.99
CA THR A 197 -21.30 -5.08 -7.90
C THR A 197 -20.23 -4.83 -6.83
N ASP A 198 -20.28 -5.60 -5.73
CA ASP A 198 -19.35 -5.51 -4.59
C ASP A 198 -18.75 -6.89 -4.25
N THR A 199 -18.04 -7.48 -5.20
CA THR A 199 -17.32 -8.75 -5.04
C THR A 199 -15.90 -8.58 -4.51
N ASN A 200 -15.44 -7.33 -4.38
CA ASN A 200 -14.06 -6.94 -4.04
C ASN A 200 -13.05 -7.31 -5.13
N ASP A 201 -13.50 -7.27 -6.38
CA ASP A 201 -12.69 -7.46 -7.58
C ASP A 201 -13.10 -6.42 -8.62
N ASN A 202 -12.21 -5.46 -8.93
CA ASN A 202 -12.53 -4.36 -9.84
C ASN A 202 -12.90 -4.82 -11.25
N SER A 203 -12.34 -5.94 -11.72
CA SER A 203 -12.64 -6.49 -13.05
C SER A 203 -14.07 -7.03 -13.16
N ALA A 204 -14.64 -7.50 -12.05
CA ALA A 204 -16.03 -7.94 -11.97
C ALA A 204 -16.98 -6.82 -11.54
N ASP A 205 -16.49 -5.89 -10.72
CA ASP A 205 -17.31 -4.88 -10.05
C ASP A 205 -17.56 -3.63 -10.87
N PHE A 206 -16.75 -3.33 -11.89
CA PHE A 206 -16.88 -2.09 -12.65
C PHE A 206 -17.18 -2.30 -14.14
N ALA A 207 -18.05 -1.45 -14.67
CA ALA A 207 -18.38 -1.34 -16.08
C ALA A 207 -18.40 0.14 -16.52
N LEU A 208 -18.34 0.40 -17.82
CA LEU A 208 -18.67 1.74 -18.33
C LEU A 208 -20.20 1.90 -18.34
N ALA A 209 -20.71 2.90 -17.64
CA ALA A 209 -22.12 3.26 -17.62
C ALA A 209 -22.29 4.77 -17.80
N ALA A 210 -23.51 5.25 -18.05
CA ALA A 210 -23.77 6.69 -18.12
C ALA A 210 -23.32 7.36 -16.81
N ASP A 211 -22.67 8.51 -16.90
CA ASP A 211 -22.21 9.25 -15.74
C ASP A 211 -23.39 9.77 -14.90
N THR A 212 -23.37 9.53 -13.59
CA THR A 212 -24.46 9.97 -12.68
C THR A 212 -23.97 10.76 -11.46
N PRO A 213 -23.15 11.82 -11.66
CA PRO A 213 -22.58 12.59 -10.55
C PRO A 213 -23.68 13.13 -9.63
N THR A 214 -23.68 12.71 -8.37
CA THR A 214 -24.71 13.04 -7.39
C THR A 214 -24.14 13.71 -6.14
N ASN A 215 -24.63 14.93 -5.86
CA ASN A 215 -24.29 15.73 -4.67
C ASN A 215 -24.97 15.19 -3.40
N ASN A 216 -24.32 15.31 -2.23
CA ASN A 216 -24.84 14.87 -0.93
C ASN A 216 -25.62 15.94 -0.13
N GLY A 217 -25.35 17.22 -0.38
CA GLY A 217 -25.88 18.38 0.32
C GLY A 217 -26.95 19.17 -0.45
N PRO A 218 -27.31 20.38 0.05
CA PRO A 218 -28.21 21.28 -0.65
C PRO A 218 -27.60 21.74 -1.99
N PRO A 219 -28.43 22.20 -2.95
CA PRO A 219 -27.97 22.57 -4.30
C PRO A 219 -27.02 23.78 -4.36
N THR A 220 -26.69 24.39 -3.23
CA THR A 220 -25.69 25.46 -3.14
C THR A 220 -24.40 24.90 -2.55
N PRO A 221 -23.25 25.10 -3.21
CA PRO A 221 -21.97 24.62 -2.69
C PRO A 221 -21.71 25.27 -1.33
N PRO A 222 -21.24 24.53 -0.32
CA PRO A 222 -20.66 25.16 0.86
C PRO A 222 -19.52 26.08 0.38
N THR A 223 -19.36 27.24 1.00
CA THR A 223 -18.19 28.10 0.76
C THR A 223 -16.93 27.33 1.17
N GLN A 224 -16.37 26.59 0.23
CA GLN A 224 -15.02 26.06 0.31
C GLN A 224 -14.12 27.29 0.11
N ALA A 225 -13.52 27.79 1.20
CA ALA A 225 -12.41 28.71 1.04
C ALA A 225 -11.39 28.07 0.08
N PRO A 226 -10.73 28.83 -0.81
CA PRO A 226 -9.62 28.31 -1.59
C PRO A 226 -8.72 27.55 -0.63
N ASN A 227 -8.62 26.25 -0.92
CA ASN A 227 -8.12 25.17 -0.10
C ASN A 227 -7.24 25.62 1.09
N PRO A 228 -7.51 25.23 2.35
CA PRO A 228 -6.55 25.40 3.46
C PRO A 228 -5.20 24.71 3.19
N CYS A 229 -5.03 24.01 2.08
CA CYS A 229 -3.73 23.82 1.46
C CYS A 229 -3.23 25.13 0.80
N THR A 230 -2.89 26.15 1.59
CA THR A 230 -1.63 26.85 1.30
C THR A 230 -0.54 25.78 1.33
N GLN A 231 -0.10 25.44 0.13
CA GLN A 231 0.90 24.45 -0.20
C GLN A 231 2.19 24.68 0.60
N ALA A 232 2.44 23.83 1.59
CA ALA A 232 3.79 23.61 2.12
C ALA A 232 4.13 22.11 2.32
N ALA A 233 3.22 21.18 1.97
CA ALA A 233 3.51 19.73 2.06
C ALA A 233 2.88 18.86 0.94
N ASN A 234 2.02 19.40 0.07
CA ASN A 234 1.15 18.55 -0.77
C ASN A 234 1.55 18.48 -2.26
N ASN A 235 2.67 19.10 -2.66
CA ASN A 235 3.46 18.64 -3.81
C ASN A 235 4.38 17.50 -3.37
N CYS A 236 3.89 16.58 -2.54
CA CYS A 236 4.57 15.31 -2.43
C CYS A 236 4.13 14.55 -3.69
N PRO A 237 4.98 14.38 -4.74
CA PRO A 237 4.95 13.07 -5.34
C PRO A 237 5.10 12.15 -4.14
N CYS A 238 4.04 11.42 -3.78
CA CYS A 238 4.36 10.20 -3.09
C CYS A 238 5.09 9.42 -4.18
N THR A 239 6.42 9.54 -4.19
CA THR A 239 7.25 8.50 -4.74
C THR A 239 6.66 7.27 -4.10
N PRO A 240 6.07 6.34 -4.85
CA PRO A 240 5.77 5.02 -4.33
C PRO A 240 7.14 4.48 -3.99
N VAL A 241 7.59 4.81 -2.78
CA VAL A 241 8.59 4.05 -2.11
C VAL A 241 7.85 2.74 -1.97
N THR A 242 8.32 1.72 -2.68
CA THR A 242 7.96 0.36 -2.29
C THR A 242 8.09 0.32 -0.77
N PRO A 243 7.02 0.10 0.01
CA PRO A 243 7.10 0.38 1.45
C PRO A 243 8.27 -0.35 2.05
N GLN A 244 9.01 0.41 2.84
CA GLN A 244 10.35 0.06 3.29
C GLN A 244 10.26 -0.40 4.73
N GLU A 245 10.26 -1.72 4.90
CA GLU A 245 10.23 -2.37 6.19
C GLU A 245 11.68 -2.58 6.64
N THR A 246 12.15 -1.77 7.58
CA THR A 246 13.48 -1.98 8.18
C THR A 246 13.42 -3.19 9.11
N VAL A 247 14.42 -4.06 9.02
CA VAL A 247 14.50 -5.30 9.78
C VAL A 247 15.86 -5.48 10.46
N ALA A 248 15.85 -5.99 11.68
CA ALA A 248 17.03 -6.33 12.45
C ALA A 248 17.66 -7.62 11.92
N THR A 249 18.95 -7.54 11.59
CA THR A 249 19.74 -8.68 11.13
C THR A 249 20.16 -9.52 12.34
N HIS A 250 19.55 -10.70 12.49
CA HIS A 250 19.97 -11.64 13.52
C HIS A 250 21.31 -12.27 13.19
N ILE A 251 21.49 -12.74 11.94
CA ILE A 251 22.76 -13.26 11.44
C ILE A 251 22.94 -12.84 9.99
N PHE A 252 24.09 -12.29 9.66
CA PHE A 252 24.60 -12.24 8.30
C PHE A 252 25.94 -12.96 8.24
N LEU A 253 26.12 -13.84 7.26
CA LEU A 253 27.32 -14.66 7.14
C LEU A 253 27.70 -14.82 5.68
N VAL A 254 28.93 -14.44 5.34
CA VAL A 254 29.59 -14.72 4.07
C VAL A 254 30.79 -15.62 4.35
N LYS A 255 30.90 -16.74 3.63
CA LYS A 255 32.05 -17.63 3.65
C LYS A 255 32.68 -17.72 2.27
N ASN A 256 33.99 -17.52 2.23
CA ASN A 256 34.83 -17.64 1.04
C ASN A 256 36.01 -18.57 1.36
N PRO A 257 35.85 -19.89 1.16
CA PRO A 257 36.94 -20.86 1.38
C PRO A 257 37.99 -20.87 0.25
N GLY A 258 38.02 -19.86 -0.62
CA GLY A 258 38.95 -19.72 -1.75
C GLY A 258 38.32 -20.03 -3.11
N ASP A 259 37.57 -21.14 -3.22
CA ASP A 259 36.87 -21.52 -4.45
C ASP A 259 35.50 -20.81 -4.60
N PRO A 260 35.23 -20.13 -5.73
CA PRO A 260 33.93 -19.52 -6.03
C PRO A 260 32.73 -20.46 -5.85
N THR A 261 32.83 -21.74 -6.22
CA THR A 261 31.69 -22.67 -6.12
C THR A 261 31.41 -23.10 -4.67
N SER A 262 32.37 -22.90 -3.79
CA SER A 262 32.28 -23.23 -2.37
C SER A 262 31.82 -22.04 -1.51
N ARG A 263 31.63 -20.86 -2.10
CA ARG A 263 31.13 -19.65 -1.42
C ARG A 263 29.71 -19.84 -0.90
N LYS A 264 29.42 -19.25 0.26
CA LYS A 264 28.09 -19.30 0.88
C LYS A 264 27.72 -17.96 1.46
N VAL A 265 26.46 -17.59 1.31
CA VAL A 265 25.86 -16.44 2.01
C VAL A 265 24.61 -16.91 2.76
N LEU A 266 24.46 -16.43 3.99
CA LEU A 266 23.28 -16.61 4.83
C LEU A 266 22.87 -15.26 5.39
N TRP A 267 21.61 -14.91 5.20
CA TRP A 267 20.98 -13.79 5.89
C TRP A 267 19.77 -14.29 6.66
N LEU A 268 19.70 -13.92 7.94
CA LEU A 268 18.63 -14.26 8.88
C LEU A 268 18.14 -13.00 9.58
N VAL A 269 16.84 -12.81 9.53
CA VAL A 269 16.08 -11.80 10.28
C VAL A 269 15.19 -12.53 11.26
N LYS A 270 15.10 -12.00 12.48
CA LYS A 270 14.17 -12.48 13.50
C LYS A 270 13.74 -11.32 14.38
N GLU A 271 12.59 -10.77 14.08
CA GLU A 271 11.95 -9.73 14.88
C GLU A 271 11.19 -10.32 16.06
N ASN A 272 11.12 -9.55 17.14
CA ASN A 272 10.34 -9.95 18.31
C ASN A 272 8.83 -9.86 18.03
N ALA A 273 8.04 -10.58 18.83
CA ALA A 273 6.59 -10.43 18.79
C ALA A 273 6.20 -8.98 19.10
N GLY A 274 5.23 -8.44 18.35
CA GLY A 274 4.79 -7.04 18.49
C GLY A 274 5.56 -6.04 17.61
N ASN A 275 6.57 -6.49 16.87
CA ASN A 275 7.16 -5.69 15.80
C ASN A 275 6.09 -5.37 14.72
N PRO A 276 6.10 -4.15 14.15
CA PRO A 276 5.09 -3.68 13.21
C PRO A 276 5.22 -4.23 11.78
N ASN A 277 6.36 -4.84 11.41
CA ASN A 277 6.63 -5.30 10.05
C ASN A 277 5.51 -6.25 9.57
N MET A 278 4.98 -5.95 8.40
CA MET A 278 3.94 -6.71 7.72
C MET A 278 4.50 -7.51 6.56
N LEU A 279 3.76 -8.53 6.14
CA LEU A 279 4.07 -9.27 4.92
C LEU A 279 3.19 -8.76 3.79
N THR A 280 3.75 -7.95 2.89
CA THR A 280 3.04 -7.37 1.75
C THR A 280 3.73 -7.79 0.46
N GLY A 281 2.93 -8.30 -0.49
CA GLY A 281 3.42 -8.84 -1.76
C GLY A 281 3.15 -10.33 -1.91
N ASN A 282 3.24 -10.81 -3.16
CA ASN A 282 3.07 -12.21 -3.47
C ASN A 282 4.12 -12.71 -4.47
N PRO A 283 5.21 -13.33 -3.98
CA PRO A 283 6.26 -13.82 -4.85
C PRO A 283 5.88 -15.07 -5.65
N THR A 284 4.73 -15.71 -5.38
CA THR A 284 4.24 -16.79 -6.25
C THR A 284 3.70 -16.25 -7.59
N ALA A 285 3.43 -14.95 -7.67
CA ALA A 285 3.04 -14.26 -8.89
C ALA A 285 4.20 -13.37 -9.42
N GLY A 286 4.81 -12.57 -8.53
CA GLY A 286 5.80 -11.56 -8.93
C GLY A 286 7.26 -11.96 -8.76
N GLY A 287 7.56 -13.13 -8.18
CA GLY A 287 8.92 -13.47 -7.76
C GLY A 287 9.45 -12.57 -6.63
N ALA A 288 10.75 -12.60 -6.41
CA ALA A 288 11.42 -11.75 -5.43
C ALA A 288 12.87 -11.49 -5.84
N THR A 289 13.48 -10.47 -5.26
CA THR A 289 14.92 -10.19 -5.42
C THR A 289 15.57 -9.94 -4.06
N LEU A 290 16.88 -10.22 -3.98
CA LEU A 290 17.73 -9.77 -2.88
C LEU A 290 18.89 -8.98 -3.49
N ASN A 291 18.95 -7.69 -3.19
CA ASN A 291 20.12 -6.87 -3.42
C ASN A 291 20.99 -6.92 -2.16
N LEU A 292 22.26 -7.25 -2.31
CA LEU A 292 23.20 -7.39 -1.21
C LEU A 292 24.44 -6.57 -1.51
N LYS A 293 24.86 -5.76 -0.55
CA LYS A 293 26.13 -5.04 -0.59
C LYS A 293 26.98 -5.46 0.59
N LEU A 294 28.24 -5.78 0.35
CA LEU A 294 29.26 -5.97 1.38
C LEU A 294 30.40 -5.02 1.05
N ASP A 295 30.57 -4.00 1.89
CA ASP A 295 31.40 -2.83 1.64
C ASP A 295 31.19 -2.25 0.22
N ALA A 296 32.18 -2.37 -0.66
CA ALA A 296 32.14 -1.79 -2.01
C ALA A 296 31.49 -2.71 -3.07
N VAL A 297 31.15 -3.96 -2.73
CA VAL A 297 30.65 -4.94 -3.71
C VAL A 297 29.16 -5.14 -3.53
N THR A 298 28.40 -4.82 -4.58
CA THR A 298 26.95 -5.06 -4.66
C THR A 298 26.65 -6.20 -5.64
N GLN A 299 25.73 -7.09 -5.27
CA GLN A 299 25.24 -8.16 -6.12
C GLN A 299 23.75 -8.38 -5.93
N CYS A 300 23.07 -8.53 -7.07
CA CYS A 300 21.67 -8.89 -7.14
C CYS A 300 21.43 -10.37 -7.33
N PHE A 301 20.42 -10.87 -6.62
CA PHE A 301 20.00 -12.26 -6.64
C PHE A 301 18.51 -12.34 -6.96
N ASN A 302 18.19 -12.90 -8.12
CA ASN A 302 16.81 -13.06 -8.58
C ASN A 302 16.23 -14.40 -8.11
N MET A 303 14.96 -14.39 -7.72
CA MET A 303 14.18 -15.56 -7.31
C MET A 303 12.86 -15.55 -8.09
N PRO A 304 12.79 -16.17 -9.28
CA PRO A 304 11.60 -16.13 -10.13
C PRO A 304 10.39 -16.79 -9.46
N PHE A 305 9.19 -16.42 -9.90
CA PHE A 305 7.93 -16.88 -9.31
C PHE A 305 7.80 -18.40 -9.22
N GLY A 306 8.35 -19.15 -10.19
CA GLY A 306 8.22 -20.61 -10.29
C GLY A 306 8.87 -21.42 -9.16
N GLY A 307 9.69 -20.81 -8.31
CA GLY A 307 10.28 -21.49 -7.14
C GLY A 307 9.58 -21.17 -5.81
N TRP A 308 8.56 -20.31 -5.82
CA TRP A 308 7.86 -19.84 -4.62
C TRP A 308 6.62 -20.68 -4.29
N SER A 309 6.35 -20.82 -2.99
CA SER A 309 5.12 -21.47 -2.49
C SER A 309 4.69 -20.87 -1.16
N ASN A 310 3.39 -20.94 -0.89
CA ASN A 310 2.81 -20.51 0.38
C ASN A 310 3.25 -21.43 1.55
N VAL A 311 3.34 -20.83 2.73
CA VAL A 311 3.60 -21.50 4.01
C VAL A 311 2.39 -21.31 4.91
N GLY A 312 1.31 -22.04 4.63
CA GLY A 312 0.11 -22.09 5.47
C GLY A 312 -0.48 -20.71 5.81
N GLY A 313 -0.51 -19.78 4.85
CA GLY A 313 -1.01 -18.40 5.05
C GLY A 313 -0.10 -17.49 5.89
N MET A 314 1.01 -18.00 6.43
CA MET A 314 1.95 -17.27 7.28
C MET A 314 3.06 -16.56 6.48
N GLY A 315 3.23 -16.93 5.22
CA GLY A 315 4.15 -16.30 4.29
C GLY A 315 4.61 -17.22 3.17
N PHE A 316 5.82 -17.00 2.67
CA PHE A 316 6.31 -17.61 1.43
C PHE A 316 7.65 -18.30 1.64
N LYS A 317 7.89 -19.37 0.88
CA LYS A 317 9.18 -20.05 0.78
C LYS A 317 9.58 -20.25 -0.67
N TYR A 318 10.85 -20.06 -0.95
CA TYR A 318 11.51 -20.35 -2.21
C TYR A 318 12.43 -21.55 -2.07
N SER A 319 12.47 -22.41 -3.09
CA SER A 319 13.34 -23.57 -3.11
C SER A 319 13.91 -23.82 -4.50
N ASP A 320 15.22 -23.69 -4.64
CA ASP A 320 15.98 -24.08 -5.82
C ASP A 320 17.24 -24.87 -5.40
N PRO A 321 17.07 -26.13 -4.99
CA PRO A 321 18.17 -26.92 -4.44
C PRO A 321 19.25 -27.21 -5.50
N MET A 322 18.88 -27.23 -6.78
CA MET A 322 19.75 -27.57 -7.90
C MET A 322 20.34 -26.34 -8.62
N GLY A 323 19.86 -25.13 -8.33
CA GLY A 323 20.40 -23.90 -8.89
C GLY A 323 19.93 -23.62 -10.32
N ALA A 324 18.74 -24.11 -10.71
CA ALA A 324 18.21 -23.91 -12.05
C ALA A 324 17.99 -22.43 -12.40
N ASN A 325 17.78 -21.58 -11.39
CA ASN A 325 17.48 -20.16 -11.51
C ASN A 325 18.59 -19.27 -10.91
N GLY A 326 19.72 -19.86 -10.51
CA GLY A 326 20.87 -19.14 -9.97
C GLY A 326 21.22 -19.53 -8.53
N PRO A 327 22.02 -18.69 -7.85
CA PRO A 327 22.75 -19.10 -6.65
C PRO A 327 21.90 -19.15 -5.38
N VAL A 328 20.68 -18.59 -5.39
CA VAL A 328 19.77 -18.66 -4.23
C VAL A 328 19.22 -20.07 -4.11
N LYS A 329 19.63 -20.78 -3.06
CA LYS A 329 19.19 -22.15 -2.81
C LYS A 329 17.84 -22.20 -2.12
N LYS A 330 17.63 -21.31 -1.14
CA LYS A 330 16.40 -21.19 -0.36
C LYS A 330 16.18 -19.76 0.05
N ALA A 331 14.92 -19.32 0.02
CA ALA A 331 14.49 -18.11 0.71
C ALA A 331 13.20 -18.40 1.49
N GLN A 332 12.94 -17.62 2.52
CA GLN A 332 11.69 -17.66 3.27
C GLN A 332 11.46 -16.30 3.88
N ILE A 333 10.21 -15.87 3.83
CA ILE A 333 9.73 -14.67 4.52
C ILE A 333 8.37 -15.01 5.12
N LYS A 334 8.18 -14.73 6.41
CA LYS A 334 6.95 -15.08 7.10
C LYS A 334 6.73 -14.25 8.35
N ARG A 335 5.45 -14.12 8.72
CA ARG A 335 5.02 -13.71 10.04
C ARG A 335 4.34 -14.89 10.72
N THR A 336 4.91 -15.33 11.84
CA THR A 336 4.35 -16.44 12.60
C THR A 336 3.05 -16.03 13.30
N PRO A 337 2.17 -16.98 13.69
CA PRO A 337 0.96 -16.67 14.44
C PRO A 337 1.23 -15.98 15.78
N GLY A 338 2.42 -16.21 16.37
CA GLY A 338 2.90 -15.51 17.56
C GLY A 338 3.45 -14.10 17.29
N GLY A 339 3.29 -13.54 16.09
CA GLY A 339 3.68 -12.18 15.73
C GLY A 339 5.17 -11.97 15.41
N VAL A 340 5.99 -13.03 15.42
CA VAL A 340 7.42 -12.95 15.06
C VAL A 340 7.58 -12.88 13.54
N PHE A 341 8.24 -11.83 13.05
CA PHE A 341 8.59 -11.65 11.64
C PHE A 341 9.98 -12.24 11.35
N GLN A 342 10.12 -12.98 10.24
CA GLN A 342 11.34 -13.70 9.89
C GLN A 342 11.63 -13.63 8.40
N VAL A 343 12.90 -13.39 8.07
CA VAL A 343 13.46 -13.56 6.73
C VAL A 343 14.64 -14.52 6.82
N LYS A 344 14.78 -15.40 5.84
CA LYS A 344 15.91 -16.31 5.72
C LYS A 344 16.27 -16.48 4.26
N VAL A 345 17.51 -16.17 3.90
CA VAL A 345 18.04 -16.42 2.54
C VAL A 345 19.33 -17.21 2.63
N ILE A 346 19.44 -18.27 1.82
CA ILE A 346 20.62 -19.11 1.71
C ILE A 346 21.07 -19.10 0.24
N ILE A 347 22.31 -18.67 0.02
CA ILE A 347 22.95 -18.59 -1.29
C ILE A 347 24.16 -19.53 -1.31
N SER A 348 24.36 -20.21 -2.43
CA SER A 348 25.42 -21.20 -2.63
C SER A 348 26.11 -20.95 -3.96
N GLY A 349 27.43 -20.74 -3.92
CA GLY A 349 28.28 -20.59 -5.11
C GLY A 349 28.21 -21.81 -6.06
N LYS A 350 27.86 -22.99 -5.53
CA LYS A 350 27.64 -24.20 -6.32
C LYS A 350 26.52 -24.04 -7.36
N ASN A 351 25.56 -23.15 -7.08
CA ASN A 351 24.35 -22.95 -7.87
C ASN A 351 24.46 -21.72 -8.79
N GLY A 352 25.58 -20.99 -8.79
CA GLY A 352 25.78 -19.80 -9.60
C GLY A 352 26.84 -18.86 -9.02
N ALA A 353 27.21 -17.83 -9.78
CA ALA A 353 28.25 -16.88 -9.37
C ALA A 353 27.85 -16.13 -8.08
N VAL A 354 28.77 -16.10 -7.12
CA VAL A 354 28.68 -15.28 -5.90
C VAL A 354 29.93 -14.42 -5.81
N ASN A 355 29.79 -13.14 -6.13
CA ASN A 355 30.87 -12.15 -6.14
C ASN A 355 31.03 -11.44 -4.80
N ILE A 356 30.03 -11.57 -3.91
CA ILE A 356 30.12 -11.15 -2.51
C ILE A 356 31.19 -12.00 -1.81
N ILE A 357 32.31 -11.37 -1.46
CA ILE A 357 33.44 -11.99 -0.75
C ILE A 357 33.82 -11.14 0.47
N PRO A 358 34.26 -11.76 1.59
CA PRO A 358 34.77 -11.01 2.73
C PRO A 358 36.01 -10.19 2.34
N PRO A 359 36.06 -8.89 2.64
CA PRO A 359 37.18 -8.03 2.26
C PRO A 359 38.37 -8.13 3.23
N GLY A 360 38.13 -8.60 4.47
CA GLY A 360 39.16 -8.94 5.45
C GLY A 360 40.04 -7.78 5.93
N PRO A 361 39.62 -7.03 6.98
CA PRO A 361 38.29 -7.01 7.60
C PRO A 361 37.28 -6.22 6.76
N GLY A 362 35.99 -6.51 6.93
CA GLY A 362 34.89 -5.70 6.39
C GLY A 362 34.26 -4.76 7.40
N THR A 363 33.52 -3.78 6.91
CA THR A 363 32.90 -2.74 7.73
C THR A 363 31.40 -2.97 7.88
N GLU A 364 30.70 -3.18 6.76
CA GLU A 364 29.25 -3.23 6.75
C GLU A 364 28.72 -4.06 5.58
N ALA A 365 27.60 -4.73 5.83
CA ALA A 365 26.78 -5.30 4.79
C ALA A 365 25.34 -4.79 4.89
N ASP A 366 24.78 -4.49 3.74
CA ASP A 366 23.40 -4.07 3.57
C ASP A 366 22.66 -5.14 2.76
N MET A 367 21.39 -5.35 3.09
CA MET A 367 20.51 -6.28 2.41
C MET A 367 19.19 -5.59 2.13
N ASN A 368 18.70 -5.68 0.89
CA ASN A 368 17.33 -5.27 0.53
C ASN A 368 16.64 -6.46 -0.15
N PHE A 369 15.65 -7.03 0.53
CA PHE A 369 14.84 -8.13 0.01
C PHE A 369 13.49 -7.61 -0.45
N HIS A 370 13.22 -7.72 -1.74
CA HIS A 370 12.03 -7.18 -2.35
C HIS A 370 11.09 -8.30 -2.80
N LEU A 371 9.81 -8.21 -2.41
CA LEU A 371 8.74 -9.07 -2.91
C LEU A 371 8.08 -8.46 -4.13
N GLY A 372 7.97 -9.22 -5.22
CA GLY A 372 7.31 -8.75 -6.45
C GLY A 372 5.85 -8.35 -6.18
N GLY A 373 5.50 -7.12 -6.58
CA GLY A 373 4.18 -6.53 -6.30
C GLY A 373 3.93 -6.18 -4.83
N GLY A 374 4.98 -6.13 -4.00
CA GLY A 374 4.89 -5.83 -2.56
C GLY A 374 6.08 -5.05 -2.02
N ASP A 375 6.39 -5.25 -0.74
CA ASP A 375 7.29 -4.37 0.03
C ASP A 375 8.77 -4.72 -0.14
N GLN A 376 9.63 -3.86 0.40
CA GLN A 376 11.08 -4.05 0.56
C GLN A 376 11.42 -4.25 2.03
N TYR A 377 12.29 -5.21 2.31
CA TYR A 377 12.73 -5.54 3.66
C TYR A 377 14.23 -5.31 3.77
N CYS A 378 14.64 -4.27 4.50
CA CYS A 378 16.03 -3.83 4.52
C CYS A 378 16.70 -4.07 5.85
N GLY A 379 17.82 -4.77 5.82
CA GLY A 379 18.69 -4.97 6.97
C GLY A 379 20.06 -4.37 6.72
N SER A 380 20.74 -4.01 7.80
CA SER A 380 22.16 -3.67 7.80
C SER A 380 22.87 -4.51 8.88
N THR A 381 24.19 -4.59 8.79
CA THR A 381 25.05 -5.11 9.86
C THR A 381 25.68 -4.02 10.73
N ALA A 382 25.38 -2.75 10.48
CA ALA A 382 25.83 -1.63 11.29
C ALA A 382 25.43 -1.82 12.76
N GLY A 383 26.36 -1.52 13.66
CA GLY A 383 26.19 -1.69 15.11
C GLY A 383 26.11 -3.15 15.59
N GLY A 384 26.21 -4.13 14.69
CA GLY A 384 26.24 -5.56 15.03
C GLY A 384 27.61 -6.05 15.49
N MET A 385 27.63 -7.24 16.10
CA MET A 385 28.88 -7.90 16.47
C MET A 385 29.50 -8.59 15.25
N LEU A 386 30.67 -8.10 14.81
CA LEU A 386 31.43 -8.68 13.71
C LEU A 386 32.46 -9.69 14.23
N ASN A 387 32.15 -10.99 14.16
CA ASN A 387 33.07 -12.07 14.52
C ASN A 387 32.61 -13.44 13.98
N PRO A 388 33.40 -14.14 13.13
CA PRO A 388 34.68 -13.72 12.55
C PRO A 388 34.55 -12.59 11.50
N ASN A 389 35.63 -11.84 11.30
CA ASN A 389 35.73 -10.76 10.30
C ASN A 389 37.12 -10.75 9.65
N ASP A 390 37.34 -11.66 8.71
CA ASP A 390 38.60 -11.89 8.01
C ASP A 390 38.35 -12.15 6.50
N ALA A 391 39.41 -12.41 5.73
CA ALA A 391 39.32 -12.61 4.27
C ALA A 391 38.54 -13.86 3.84
N THR A 392 38.26 -14.78 4.77
CA THR A 392 37.53 -16.04 4.52
C THR A 392 36.13 -16.03 5.09
N THR A 393 35.87 -15.26 6.15
CA THR A 393 34.58 -15.19 6.82
C THR A 393 34.25 -13.77 7.26
N PHE A 394 33.10 -13.26 6.80
CA PHE A 394 32.46 -12.09 7.38
C PHE A 394 31.18 -12.55 8.07
N LYS A 395 31.10 -12.37 9.39
CA LYS A 395 29.91 -12.73 10.16
C LYS A 395 29.49 -11.58 11.06
N ALA A 396 28.30 -11.07 10.82
CA ALA A 396 27.61 -10.15 11.71
C ALA A 396 26.52 -10.87 12.49
N LYS A 397 26.32 -10.47 13.74
CA LYS A 397 25.27 -11.00 14.61
C LYS A 397 24.56 -9.86 15.34
N ASP A 398 23.26 -10.03 15.52
CA ASP A 398 22.39 -9.21 16.37
C ASP A 398 22.56 -7.70 16.07
N SER A 399 22.46 -7.34 14.78
CA SER A 399 22.48 -5.96 14.30
C SER A 399 21.06 -5.37 14.35
N GLY A 400 20.94 -4.13 14.79
CA GLY A 400 19.66 -3.42 14.82
C GLY A 400 19.09 -3.20 13.42
N ALA A 401 17.80 -2.89 13.35
CA ALA A 401 17.21 -2.42 12.09
C ALA A 401 17.85 -1.08 11.69
N PRO A 402 18.17 -0.86 10.40
CA PRO A 402 18.69 0.43 9.94
C PRO A 402 17.61 1.51 10.09
N ALA A 403 18.02 2.79 10.06
CA ALA A 403 17.08 3.92 10.17
C ALA A 403 16.15 4.05 8.94
N ASN A 404 16.58 3.54 7.78
CA ASN A 404 15.83 3.49 6.53
C ASN A 404 16.46 2.46 5.58
N CYS A 405 15.84 2.21 4.43
CA CYS A 405 16.38 1.36 3.37
C CYS A 405 17.37 2.09 2.42
N ALA A 406 17.81 3.31 2.72
CA ALA A 406 18.50 4.17 1.74
C ALA A 406 19.87 3.62 1.28
N ALA A 407 20.42 2.63 1.99
CA ALA A 407 21.71 2.04 1.67
C ALA A 407 21.69 1.20 0.38
N LEU A 408 20.52 0.62 0.00
CA LEU A 408 20.36 -0.22 -1.19
C LEU A 408 18.98 -0.09 -1.84
N GLY A 409 18.95 0.27 -3.13
CA GLY A 409 17.74 0.17 -3.95
C GLY A 409 17.36 -1.28 -4.30
N THR A 410 16.26 -1.44 -5.05
CA THR A 410 15.92 -2.74 -5.65
C THR A 410 17.01 -3.21 -6.60
N CYS A 411 16.96 -4.49 -6.96
CA CYS A 411 17.72 -4.93 -8.12
C CYS A 411 17.26 -4.19 -9.39
N PRO A 412 18.21 -3.77 -10.25
CA PRO A 412 17.90 -3.08 -11.50
C PRO A 412 17.19 -3.96 -12.51
#